data_AF-A0AAJ0PZ83-F1
#
_entry.id   AF-A0AAJ0PZ83-F1
#
_cell.length_a   1.000
_cell.length_b   1.000
_cell.length_c   1.000
_cell.angle_alpha   90.00
_cell.angle_beta   90.00
_cell.angle_gamma   90.00
#
_symmetry.space_group_name_H-M   'P 1'
#
loop_
_entity.id
_entity.type
_entity.pdbx_description
1 polymer ?
#
loop_
_entity_poly.entity_id
_entity_poly.type
_entity_poly.pdbx_seq_one_letter_code
_entity_poly.pdbx_strand_id
1 'polypeptide(L)' 'MNDIQHPNDFPPLTIDQMRDLAVAVREDFGGNLSQSEFADRLLMLLEDVPGYEMGELPTSLIESAWAEYVGHRIES' A
#
# COMPACT_ATOMS: atom_id res chain seq x y z
N MET A 1 -22.76 -20.99 -5.97
CA MET A 1 -22.27 -19.64 -5.63
C MET A 1 -20.80 -19.83 -5.42
N ASN A 2 -19.96 -19.28 -6.30
CA ASN A 2 -18.52 -19.43 -6.18
C ASN A 2 -18.08 -18.39 -5.14
N ASP A 3 -17.86 -18.85 -3.92
CA ASP A 3 -17.05 -18.14 -2.94
C ASP A 3 -15.64 -18.09 -3.52
N ILE A 4 -15.35 -17.04 -4.30
CA ILE A 4 -14.01 -16.73 -4.76
C ILE A 4 -13.26 -16.25 -3.53
N GLN A 5 -12.85 -17.20 -2.69
CA GLN A 5 -11.70 -17.01 -1.83
C GLN A 5 -10.54 -16.80 -2.78
N HIS A 6 -10.25 -15.55 -3.12
CA HIS A 6 -8.93 -15.18 -3.59
C HIS A 6 -8.00 -15.61 -2.45
N PRO A 7 -7.24 -16.71 -2.60
CA PRO A 7 -6.11 -16.86 -1.71
C PRO A 7 -5.32 -15.59 -1.96
N ASN A 8 -4.97 -14.90 -0.87
CA ASN A 8 -4.07 -13.77 -0.93
C ASN A 8 -2.73 -14.34 -1.43
N ASP A 9 -2.59 -14.49 -2.76
CA ASP A 9 -1.45 -15.10 -3.45
C ASP A 9 -0.23 -14.16 -3.39
N PHE A 10 -0.46 -12.95 -2.91
CA PHE A 10 0.59 -12.09 -2.44
C PHE A 10 1.16 -12.66 -1.14
N PRO A 11 2.45 -13.00 -1.10
CA PRO A 11 3.11 -13.25 0.17
C PRO A 11 2.81 -12.06 1.07
N PRO A 12 2.42 -12.27 2.34
CA PRO A 12 2.09 -11.18 3.24
C PRO A 12 3.28 -10.21 3.23
N LEU A 13 3.05 -9.00 2.70
CA LEU A 13 4.07 -7.97 2.64
C LEU A 13 4.63 -7.81 4.05
N THR A 14 5.94 -7.93 4.16
CA THR A 14 6.61 -7.77 5.45
C THR A 14 6.49 -6.30 5.89
N ILE A 15 6.60 -6.05 7.19
CA ILE A 15 6.53 -4.70 7.75
C ILE A 15 7.57 -3.78 7.09
N ASP A 16 8.76 -4.29 6.79
CA ASP A 16 9.80 -3.57 6.03
C ASP A 16 9.32 -3.15 4.64
N GLN A 17 8.67 -4.05 3.89
CA GLN A 17 8.14 -3.71 2.57
C GLN A 17 6.99 -2.70 2.64
N MET A 18 6.12 -2.78 3.65
CA MET A 18 5.07 -1.78 3.87
C MET A 18 5.65 -0.40 4.18
N ARG A 19 6.73 -0.36 4.96
CA ARG A 19 7.46 0.88 5.24
C ARG A 19 8.12 1.43 3.99
N ASP A 20 8.79 0.59 3.21
CA ASP A 20 9.45 0.99 1.96
C ASP A 20 8.43 1.56 0.96
N LEU A 21 7.26 0.92 0.83
CA LEU A 21 6.13 1.44 0.03
C LEU A 21 5.63 2.79 0.55
N ALA A 22 5.45 2.94 1.87
CA ALA A 22 5.01 4.21 2.46
C ALA A 22 6.03 5.35 2.21
N VAL A 23 7.33 5.02 2.27
CA VAL A 23 8.42 5.96 1.94
C VAL A 23 8.38 6.30 0.45
N ALA A 24 8.30 5.31 -0.44
CA ALA A 24 8.20 5.54 -1.88
C ALA A 24 7.01 6.42 -2.25
N VAL A 25 5.82 6.18 -1.68
CA VAL A 25 4.64 7.03 -1.89
C VAL A 25 4.91 8.46 -1.42
N ARG A 26 5.57 8.63 -0.27
CA ARG A 26 5.92 9.96 0.25
C ARG A 26 6.93 10.69 -0.63
N GLU A 27 7.95 9.99 -1.13
CA GLU A 27 8.99 10.58 -1.97
C GLU A 27 8.46 10.97 -3.36
N ASP A 28 7.59 10.14 -3.94
CA ASP A 28 7.06 10.36 -5.29
C ASP A 28 5.86 11.33 -5.32
N PHE A 29 4.96 11.23 -4.32
CA PHE A 29 3.69 11.99 -4.28
C PHE A 29 3.60 13.02 -3.14
N GLY A 30 4.56 13.04 -2.22
CA GLY A 30 4.62 14.00 -1.10
C GLY A 30 4.00 13.49 0.21
N GLY A 31 4.32 14.19 1.31
CA GLY A 31 3.95 13.80 2.68
C GLY A 31 2.55 14.25 3.16
N ASN A 32 1.77 14.91 2.31
CA ASN A 32 0.51 15.57 2.70
C ASN A 32 -0.77 14.93 2.11
N LEU A 33 -0.69 13.66 1.71
CA LEU A 33 -1.83 12.92 1.16
C LEU A 33 -2.90 12.66 2.22
N SER A 34 -4.17 12.62 1.79
CA SER A 34 -5.26 11.97 2.54
C SER A 34 -5.18 10.45 2.44
N GLN A 35 -5.86 9.73 3.33
CA GLN A 35 -5.86 8.26 3.32
C GLN A 35 -6.39 7.68 1.99
N SER A 36 -7.40 8.32 1.40
CA SER A 36 -7.93 7.92 0.09
C SER A 36 -6.94 8.18 -1.04
N GLU A 37 -6.24 9.32 -1.01
CA GLU A 37 -5.19 9.61 -2.01
C GLU A 37 -4.02 8.65 -1.85
N PHE A 38 -3.62 8.35 -0.60
CA PHE A 38 -2.57 7.38 -0.33
C PHE A 38 -2.90 5.99 -0.89
N ALA A 39 -4.12 5.51 -0.71
CA ALA A 39 -4.56 4.21 -1.25
C ALA A 39 -4.49 4.18 -2.79
N ASP A 40 -4.93 5.26 -3.44
CA ASP A 40 -4.88 5.41 -4.90
C ASP A 40 -3.42 5.43 -5.42
N ARG A 41 -2.53 6.18 -4.76
CA ARG A 41 -1.10 6.23 -5.12
C ARG A 41 -0.38 4.92 -4.86
N LEU A 42 -0.71 4.24 -3.77
CA LEU A 42 -0.15 2.94 -3.43
C LEU A 42 -0.56 1.88 -4.46
N LEU A 43 -1.82 1.90 -4.92
CA LEU A 43 -2.28 1.05 -6.01
C LEU A 43 -1.48 1.33 -7.29
N MET A 44 -1.34 2.61 -7.65
CA MET A 44 -0.59 3.02 -8.85
C MET A 44 0.87 2.55 -8.85
N LEU A 45 1.54 2.56 -7.69
CA LEU A 45 2.90 2.03 -7.56
C LEU A 45 2.95 0.51 -7.71
N LEU A 46 1.96 -0.20 -7.17
CA LEU A 46 1.89 -1.65 -7.26
C LEU A 46 1.53 -2.11 -8.67
N GLU A 47 0.73 -1.35 -9.42
CA GLU A 47 0.45 -1.62 -10.83
C GLU A 47 1.70 -1.54 -11.73
N ASP A 48 2.72 -0.76 -11.34
CA ASP A 48 4.00 -0.69 -12.05
C ASP A 48 4.91 -1.91 -11.75
N VAL A 49 4.63 -2.66 -10.67
CA VAL A 49 5.41 -3.84 -10.29
C VAL A 49 5.03 -5.04 -11.16
N PRO A 50 5.95 -5.56 -11.99
CA PRO A 50 5.67 -6.72 -12.83
C PRO A 50 5.38 -7.95 -11.97
N GLY A 51 4.17 -8.50 -12.12
CA GLY A 51 3.68 -9.65 -11.33
C GLY A 51 2.68 -9.29 -10.24
N TYR A 52 2.39 -8.01 -10.05
CA TYR A 52 1.23 -7.57 -9.27
C TYR A 52 0.03 -7.46 -10.21
N GLU A 53 -0.87 -8.44 -10.21
CA GLU A 53 -2.12 -8.30 -10.96
C GLU A 53 -2.99 -7.21 -10.32
N MET A 54 -3.60 -6.38 -11.17
CA MET A 54 -4.54 -5.30 -10.82
C MET A 54 -5.70 -5.85 -9.98
N GLY A 55 -5.46 -6.01 -8.70
CA GLY A 55 -6.41 -6.45 -7.69
C GLY A 55 -6.62 -5.36 -6.67
N GLU A 56 -7.82 -5.33 -6.08
CA GLU A 56 -8.12 -4.45 -4.95
C GLU A 56 -7.15 -4.77 -3.80
N LEU A 57 -6.42 -3.76 -3.33
CA LEU A 57 -5.52 -3.94 -2.19
C LEU A 57 -6.34 -4.36 -0.97
N PRO A 58 -5.91 -5.38 -0.22
CA PRO A 58 -6.59 -5.72 1.02
C PRO A 58 -6.60 -4.51 1.95
N THR A 59 -7.76 -4.16 2.51
CA THR A 59 -7.91 -2.99 3.37
C THR A 59 -6.90 -2.97 4.51
N SER A 60 -6.56 -4.14 5.06
CA SER A 60 -5.56 -4.29 6.11
C SER A 60 -4.15 -3.86 5.70
N LEU A 61 -3.77 -4.03 4.42
CA LEU A 61 -2.50 -3.55 3.88
C LEU A 61 -2.50 -2.03 3.77
N ILE A 62 -3.59 -1.46 3.25
CA ILE A 62 -3.76 0.00 3.14
C ILE A 62 -3.66 0.63 4.54
N GLU A 63 -4.35 0.08 5.53
CA GLU A 63 -4.31 0.58 6.91
C GLU A 63 -2.91 0.47 7.53
N SER A 64 -2.20 -0.65 7.31
CA SER A 64 -0.84 -0.84 7.84
C SER A 64 0.17 0.11 7.20
N ALA A 65 0.14 0.25 5.87
CA ALA A 65 1.03 1.16 5.15
C ALA A 65 0.70 2.64 5.46
N TRP A 66 -0.58 2.96 5.65
CA TRP A 66 -1.02 4.29 6.09
C TRP A 66 -0.51 4.63 7.50
N ALA A 67 -0.56 3.68 8.43
CA ALA A 67 -0.04 3.87 9.78
C ALA A 67 1.47 4.21 9.75
N GLU A 68 2.26 3.53 8.92
CA GLU A 68 3.66 3.87 8.71
C GLU A 68 3.82 5.25 8.06
N TYR A 69 3.06 5.56 7.00
CA TYR A 69 3.13 6.86 6.32
C TYR A 69 2.83 8.06 7.24
N VAL A 70 1.84 7.91 8.14
CA VAL A 70 1.50 8.93 9.14
C VAL A 70 2.52 8.95 10.28
N GLY A 71 3.04 7.81 10.71
CA GLY A 71 4.14 7.74 11.69
C GLY A 71 5.35 8.54 11.22
N HIS A 72 5.75 8.35 9.96
CA HIS A 72 6.83 9.11 9.32
C HIS A 72 6.51 10.60 9.05
N ARG A 73 5.25 11.04 9.23
CA ARG A 73 4.89 12.48 9.19
C ARG A 73 5.26 13.21 10.46
N ILE A 74 5.31 12.51 11.59
CA ILE A 74 5.53 13.13 12.91
C ILE A 74 7.03 13.31 13.21
N GLU A 75 7.92 12.57 12.53
CA GLU A 75 9.37 12.61 12.78
C GLU A 75 10.16 13.62 11.91
N SER A 76 9.50 14.56 11.20
CA SER A 76 10.18 15.57 10.37
C SER A 76 10.35 16.93 11.03
#